data_AF-A0A9R0XVC1-F1
#
_entry.id   AF-A0A9R0XVC1-F1
#
_cell.length_a   1.000
_cell.length_b   1.000
_cell.length_c   1.000
_cell.angle_alpha   90.00
_cell.angle_beta   90.00
_cell.angle_gamma   90.00
#
_symmetry.space_group_name_H-M   'P 1'
#
loop_
_entity.id
_entity.type
_entity.pdbx_description
1 polymer ?
#
loop_
_entity_poly.entity_id
_entity_poly.type
_entity_poly.pdbx_seq_one_letter_code
_entity_poly.pdbx_strand_id
1 'polypeptide(L)'
;MAVDKPGGGGGGGASSSTPSPASTTDRFLKIVLSWDYLRIVADSKGADKAKGLQHVKNSYASVEEYLGVFEPLLFEEVKGQILQGRRNEEEEEDEVGLDWQRGAVASCAESEGFHKLSMVVSDGLRDIVCENDLLLLSKEKFEEGVNPTAYAFAVVEQRGGKDNLSLRTFVAGEIKNLNVARPVKSSRLQRFASILSTPNSFLWILKMCSLSTILREYSGMHSVASHPFKDLILSASENNRDGNDQNRAWNVPQPLMDYLKTNLNGSQLDAVNAGLSRRSFVLIQGPPGTGKTQTILGLLSAVLHSAPARMQTRGGFDVQKHGPELDIESKHANWMKASPWLIGANPRDLIMPVDGDDGFYPTGNDLKPEVVSSNRKYRAHVLVCAPSNSALDEIVLRVLQTGIRDENNNTYNPKIVRIGLKIQQKQSGVASDGGRRGAGEQDRIRASLLDEAAIVFSTLSFSGSAIFTRMTRAFDVVIIDEAAQAVEPATLVPLVHGCRQVFLVGDPVQLPATVISKTAQNLGLSNKFVPEISSCWFSRANAQNSVSYASRD
;
A
#
# COMPACT_ATOMS: atom_id res chain seq x y z
N MET A 1 -64.80 25.97 2.38
CA MET A 1 -64.76 24.58 1.86
C MET A 1 -63.42 24.43 1.16
N ALA A 2 -62.30 24.20 1.84
CA ALA A 2 -61.95 23.01 2.63
C ALA A 2 -62.21 21.73 1.83
N VAL A 3 -61.16 21.23 1.17
CA VAL A 3 -61.02 19.80 0.84
C VAL A 3 -59.59 19.42 1.20
N ASP A 4 -59.48 18.76 2.34
CA ASP A 4 -58.28 18.10 2.85
C ASP A 4 -57.82 16.96 1.92
N LYS A 5 -56.50 16.82 1.78
CA LYS A 5 -55.87 15.53 1.46
C LYS A 5 -54.74 15.27 2.49
N PRO A 6 -54.68 14.07 3.09
CA PRO A 6 -53.81 13.79 4.22
C PRO A 6 -52.36 13.55 3.78
N GLY A 7 -51.44 13.98 4.64
CA GLY A 7 -49.99 13.88 4.44
C GLY A 7 -49.46 12.45 4.45
N GLY A 8 -48.60 12.16 3.49
CA GLY A 8 -47.68 11.03 3.56
C GLY A 8 -46.48 11.39 4.43
N GLY A 9 -46.33 10.71 5.56
CA GLY A 9 -45.15 10.81 6.41
C GLY A 9 -43.91 10.30 5.67
N GLY A 10 -43.04 11.23 5.30
CA GLY A 10 -41.68 10.91 4.86
C GLY A 10 -40.86 10.46 6.05
N GLY A 11 -40.70 9.14 6.20
CA GLY A 11 -39.69 8.56 7.09
C GLY A 11 -38.32 9.00 6.62
N GLY A 12 -37.66 9.86 7.41
CA GLY A 12 -36.27 10.23 7.22
C GLY A 12 -35.39 9.00 7.43
N GLY A 13 -35.08 8.30 6.34
CA GLY A 13 -34.02 7.32 6.32
C GLY A 13 -32.71 8.04 6.64
N ALA A 14 -32.12 7.72 7.79
CA ALA A 14 -30.76 8.12 8.12
C ALA A 14 -29.83 7.55 7.05
N SER A 15 -29.41 8.39 6.11
CA SER A 15 -28.34 8.07 5.18
C SER A 15 -27.07 7.85 6.01
N SER A 16 -26.64 6.60 6.12
CA SER A 16 -25.32 6.25 6.66
C SER A 16 -24.25 6.79 5.71
N SER A 17 -23.90 8.06 5.87
CA SER A 17 -22.81 8.69 5.13
C SER A 17 -21.51 8.05 5.59
N THR A 18 -20.87 7.30 4.69
CA THR A 18 -19.50 6.84 4.90
C THR A 18 -18.59 8.05 5.15
N PRO A 19 -17.78 8.05 6.22
CA PRO A 19 -16.88 9.16 6.50
C PRO A 19 -15.91 9.37 5.34
N SER A 20 -15.67 10.63 4.97
CA SER A 20 -14.68 10.98 3.95
C SER A 20 -13.29 10.42 4.32
N PRO A 21 -12.43 10.07 3.33
CA PRO A 21 -11.08 9.55 3.60
C PRO A 21 -10.26 10.46 4.52
N ALA A 22 -10.39 11.79 4.36
CA ALA A 22 -9.76 12.78 5.22
C ALA A 22 -10.24 12.65 6.69
N SER A 23 -11.53 12.46 6.92
CA SER A 23 -12.08 12.29 8.28
C SER A 23 -11.65 11.00 8.98
N THR A 24 -11.37 9.94 8.22
CA THR A 24 -10.85 8.67 8.76
C THR A 24 -9.39 8.82 9.19
N THR A 25 -8.54 9.35 8.31
CA THR A 25 -7.14 9.66 8.63
C THR A 25 -7.02 10.61 9.81
N ASP A 26 -7.87 11.63 9.87
CA ASP A 26 -7.88 12.57 10.99
C ASP A 26 -8.26 11.90 12.31
N ARG A 27 -9.18 10.93 12.31
CA ARG A 27 -9.52 10.17 13.52
C ARG A 27 -8.31 9.37 14.01
N PHE A 28 -7.63 8.66 13.11
CA PHE A 28 -6.41 7.93 13.44
C PHE A 28 -5.35 8.85 14.05
N LEU A 29 -5.05 9.97 13.38
CA LEU A 29 -4.04 10.92 13.85
C LEU A 29 -4.44 11.53 15.19
N LYS A 30 -5.71 11.93 15.40
CA LYS A 30 -6.18 12.43 16.70
C LYS A 30 -5.94 11.41 17.82
N ILE A 31 -6.21 10.12 17.57
CA ILE A 31 -5.99 9.06 18.54
C ILE A 31 -4.49 8.95 18.88
N VAL A 32 -3.64 8.72 17.87
CA VAL A 32 -2.19 8.52 18.08
C VAL A 32 -1.53 9.74 18.71
N LEU A 33 -1.84 10.95 18.20
CA LEU A 33 -1.23 12.19 18.69
C LEU A 33 -1.66 12.55 20.11
N SER A 34 -2.81 12.04 20.56
CA SER A 34 -3.31 12.25 21.92
C SER A 34 -2.60 11.39 22.98
N TRP A 35 -1.85 10.36 22.58
CA TRP A 35 -1.28 9.38 23.50
C TRP A 35 -0.23 9.96 24.46
N ASP A 36 -0.08 9.25 25.57
CA ASP A 36 0.88 9.51 26.64
C ASP A 36 2.05 8.53 26.49
N TYR A 37 3.20 9.05 26.03
CA TYR A 37 4.40 8.25 25.78
C TYR A 37 4.89 7.51 27.03
N LEU A 38 4.94 8.19 28.19
CA LEU A 38 5.38 7.56 29.44
C LEU A 38 4.44 6.42 29.86
N ARG A 39 3.14 6.57 29.63
CA ARG A 39 2.16 5.50 29.86
C ARG A 39 2.37 4.32 28.92
N ILE A 40 2.62 4.56 27.62
CA ILE A 40 2.94 3.48 26.67
C ILE A 40 4.18 2.69 27.14
N VAL A 41 5.22 3.39 27.59
CA VAL A 41 6.44 2.76 28.13
C VAL A 41 6.15 1.98 29.41
N ALA A 42 5.36 2.54 30.34
CA ALA A 42 4.99 1.85 31.58
C ALA A 42 4.16 0.59 31.32
N ASP A 43 3.14 0.69 30.45
CA ASP A 43 2.27 -0.43 30.06
C ASP A 43 3.07 -1.55 29.37
N SER A 44 4.14 -1.22 28.64
CA SER A 44 5.04 -2.20 28.04
C SER A 44 5.77 -3.09 29.06
N LYS A 45 5.93 -2.63 30.30
CA LYS A 45 6.54 -3.37 31.42
C LYS A 45 5.51 -4.12 32.28
N GLY A 46 4.23 -3.80 32.14
CA GLY A 46 3.13 -4.42 32.89
C GLY A 46 2.72 -5.80 32.35
N ALA A 47 2.02 -6.56 33.18
CA ALA A 47 1.52 -7.91 32.85
C ALA A 47 0.22 -7.91 32.02
N ASP A 48 -0.58 -6.84 32.07
CA ASP A 48 -1.96 -6.80 31.54
C ASP A 48 -2.04 -6.24 30.09
N LYS A 49 -1.15 -6.71 29.20
CA LYS A 49 -0.94 -6.14 27.84
C LYS A 49 -2.11 -6.33 26.87
N ALA A 50 -2.98 -7.33 27.10
CA ALA A 50 -4.04 -7.72 26.16
C ALA A 50 -5.42 -7.13 26.49
N LYS A 51 -5.52 -6.25 27.49
CA LYS A 51 -6.81 -5.81 28.02
C LYS A 51 -7.60 -5.00 26.98
N GLY A 52 -8.75 -5.53 26.58
CA GLY A 52 -9.65 -4.91 25.60
C GLY A 52 -9.31 -5.20 24.13
N LEU A 53 -8.30 -6.03 23.85
CA LEU A 53 -8.00 -6.53 22.52
C LEU A 53 -8.72 -7.86 22.28
N GLN A 54 -9.09 -8.13 21.03
CA GLN A 54 -9.78 -9.36 20.63
C GLN A 54 -8.88 -10.19 19.70
N HIS A 55 -9.06 -11.51 19.73
CA HIS A 55 -8.45 -12.39 18.72
C HIS A 55 -9.08 -12.17 17.35
N VAL A 56 -8.26 -12.24 16.31
CA VAL A 56 -8.73 -12.27 14.91
C VAL A 56 -9.64 -13.50 14.72
N LYS A 57 -10.82 -13.25 14.15
CA LYS A 57 -11.86 -14.27 13.93
C LYS A 57 -11.80 -14.82 12.51
N ASN A 58 -12.33 -16.03 12.34
CA ASN A 58 -12.46 -16.65 11.02
C ASN A 58 -13.56 -15.99 10.17
N SER A 59 -14.60 -15.44 10.80
CA SER A 59 -15.66 -14.68 10.13
C SER A 59 -16.19 -13.56 11.02
N TYR A 60 -16.84 -12.59 10.40
CA TYR A 60 -17.40 -11.39 11.04
C TYR A 60 -18.84 -11.19 10.58
N ALA A 61 -19.75 -10.90 11.50
CA ALA A 61 -21.16 -10.66 11.21
C ALA A 61 -21.40 -9.27 10.60
N SER A 62 -20.54 -8.30 10.87
CA SER A 62 -20.65 -6.94 10.34
C SER A 62 -19.29 -6.25 10.17
N VAL A 63 -19.28 -5.12 9.46
CA VAL A 63 -18.07 -4.30 9.29
C VAL A 63 -17.64 -3.70 10.63
N GLU A 64 -18.59 -3.35 11.49
CA GLU A 64 -18.32 -2.82 12.83
C GLU A 64 -17.62 -3.86 13.71
N GLU A 65 -18.00 -5.14 13.61
CA GLU A 65 -17.31 -6.21 14.31
C GLU A 65 -15.88 -6.40 13.76
N TYR A 66 -15.72 -6.38 12.44
CA TYR A 66 -14.42 -6.46 11.78
C TYR A 66 -13.48 -5.33 12.23
N LEU A 67 -13.95 -4.08 12.16
CA LEU A 67 -13.21 -2.90 12.62
C LEU A 67 -12.93 -2.98 14.12
N GLY A 68 -13.90 -3.42 14.93
CA GLY A 68 -13.74 -3.57 16.39
C GLY A 68 -12.66 -4.57 16.81
N VAL A 69 -12.25 -5.48 15.92
CA VAL A 69 -11.14 -6.41 16.14
C VAL A 69 -9.82 -5.86 15.59
N PHE A 70 -9.78 -5.44 14.32
CA PHE A 70 -8.53 -5.04 13.68
C PHE A 70 -8.03 -3.64 14.08
N GLU A 71 -8.91 -2.69 14.36
CA GLU A 71 -8.51 -1.32 14.72
C GLU A 71 -7.68 -1.26 16.02
N PRO A 72 -8.09 -1.90 17.13
CA PRO A 72 -7.27 -1.95 18.33
C PRO A 72 -5.92 -2.65 18.10
N LEU A 73 -5.87 -3.69 17.26
CA LEU A 73 -4.64 -4.40 16.92
C LEU A 73 -3.66 -3.54 16.12
N LEU A 74 -4.15 -2.74 15.15
CA LEU A 74 -3.31 -1.78 14.43
C LEU A 74 -2.74 -0.71 15.35
N PHE A 75 -3.54 -0.18 16.29
CA PHE A 75 -3.01 0.76 17.28
C PHE A 75 -1.99 0.13 18.23
N GLU A 76 -2.16 -1.15 18.58
CA GLU A 76 -1.17 -1.89 19.35
C GLU A 76 0.14 -2.10 18.57
N GLU A 77 0.07 -2.23 17.25
CA GLU A 77 1.25 -2.24 16.37
C GLU A 77 1.97 -0.89 16.32
N VAL A 78 1.23 0.24 16.29
CA VAL A 78 1.85 1.58 16.39
C VAL A 78 2.63 1.72 17.70
N LYS A 79 2.07 1.25 18.83
CA LYS A 79 2.80 1.22 20.10
C LYS A 79 4.05 0.35 20.02
N GLY A 80 3.96 -0.81 19.36
CA GLY A 80 5.10 -1.68 19.08
C GLY A 80 6.22 -0.94 18.36
N GLN A 81 5.90 -0.20 17.29
CA GLN A 81 6.86 0.61 16.53
C GLN A 81 7.50 1.72 17.37
N ILE A 82 6.69 2.44 18.17
CA ILE A 82 7.18 3.49 19.08
C ILE A 82 8.19 2.91 20.08
N LEU A 83 7.94 1.70 20.59
CA LEU A 83 8.80 1.05 21.58
C LEU A 83 10.04 0.40 20.95
N GLN A 84 9.97 -0.05 19.69
CA GLN A 84 11.13 -0.59 18.98
C GLN A 84 12.16 0.49 18.69
N GLY A 85 11.73 1.69 18.27
CA GLY A 85 12.63 2.82 18.02
C GLY A 85 13.51 3.16 19.23
N ARG A 86 13.05 2.89 20.45
CA ARG A 86 13.82 3.05 21.69
C ARG A 86 14.89 1.95 21.90
N ARG A 87 14.62 0.70 21.54
CA ARG A 87 15.56 -0.41 21.82
C ARG A 87 16.83 -0.34 20.99
N ASN A 88 16.72 0.14 19.76
CA ASN A 88 17.89 0.33 18.90
C ASN A 88 18.87 1.37 19.47
N GLU A 89 18.42 2.31 20.31
CA GLU A 89 19.29 3.27 21.00
C GLU A 89 20.09 2.63 22.16
N GLU A 90 19.63 1.51 22.73
CA GLU A 90 20.26 0.85 23.89
C GLU A 90 21.24 -0.27 23.47
N GLU A 91 21.22 -0.74 22.21
CA GLU A 91 21.97 -1.94 21.76
C GLU A 91 22.98 -1.72 20.61
N GLU A 92 22.96 -0.62 19.85
CA GLU A 92 23.90 -0.39 18.73
C GLU A 92 24.61 0.99 18.84
N GLU A 93 25.92 0.99 19.13
CA GLU A 93 26.78 2.19 19.23
C GLU A 93 27.10 2.84 17.85
N ASP A 94 26.75 2.19 16.73
CA ASP A 94 27.24 2.55 15.39
C ASP A 94 26.16 2.95 14.35
N GLU A 95 24.86 2.88 14.67
CA GLU A 95 23.83 3.52 13.84
C GLU A 95 23.71 5.00 14.20
N VAL A 96 23.43 5.87 13.22
CA VAL A 96 23.14 7.30 13.44
C VAL A 96 21.90 7.40 14.32
N GLY A 97 22.10 7.36 15.64
CA GLY A 97 21.06 7.43 16.63
C GLY A 97 20.21 8.67 16.39
N LEU A 98 18.90 8.52 16.54
CA LEU A 98 17.93 9.61 16.48
C LEU A 98 18.07 10.48 17.74
N ASP A 99 19.22 11.11 17.94
CA ASP A 99 19.48 11.91 19.13
C ASP A 99 18.54 13.12 19.18
N TRP A 100 18.20 13.54 20.39
CA TRP A 100 17.30 14.65 20.66
C TRP A 100 17.79 15.93 19.97
N GLN A 101 16.97 16.46 19.07
CA GLN A 101 17.24 17.70 18.35
C GLN A 101 16.49 18.88 19.00
N ARG A 102 17.01 20.09 18.81
CA ARG A 102 16.35 21.33 19.22
C ARG A 102 15.62 21.94 18.02
N GLY A 103 14.41 22.43 18.25
CA GLY A 103 13.67 23.26 17.29
C GLY A 103 12.96 24.43 17.97
N ALA A 104 12.74 25.50 17.22
CA ALA A 104 12.00 26.68 17.68
C ALA A 104 10.62 26.74 17.03
N VAL A 105 9.58 27.01 17.82
CA VAL A 105 8.21 27.20 17.31
C VAL A 105 8.09 28.61 16.72
N ALA A 106 7.94 28.68 15.39
CA ALA A 106 7.76 29.94 14.67
C ALA A 106 6.29 30.40 14.69
N SER A 107 5.36 29.46 14.49
CA SER A 107 3.92 29.75 14.57
C SER A 107 3.12 28.50 14.93
N CYS A 108 1.94 28.72 15.52
CA CYS A 108 0.95 27.71 15.84
C CYS A 108 -0.43 28.23 15.42
N ALA A 109 -1.16 27.46 14.63
CA ALA A 109 -2.52 27.79 14.21
C ALA A 109 -3.45 26.59 14.41
N GLU A 110 -4.67 26.82 14.88
CA GLU A 110 -5.69 25.79 14.98
C GLU A 110 -6.41 25.60 13.64
N SER A 111 -6.54 24.36 13.17
CA SER A 111 -7.19 24.01 11.91
C SER A 111 -7.72 22.59 11.99
N GLU A 112 -9.00 22.38 11.67
CA GLU A 112 -9.65 21.05 11.61
C GLU A 112 -9.61 20.26 12.94
N GLY A 113 -9.51 20.99 14.06
CA GLY A 113 -9.35 20.44 15.41
C GLY A 113 -7.95 19.92 15.71
N PHE A 114 -6.97 20.25 14.87
CA PHE A 114 -5.54 20.06 15.12
C PHE A 114 -4.83 21.40 15.35
N HIS A 115 -3.62 21.32 15.89
CA HIS A 115 -2.70 22.46 15.97
C HIS A 115 -1.60 22.25 14.92
N LYS A 116 -1.57 23.13 13.92
CA LYS A 116 -0.54 23.16 12.87
C LYS A 116 0.61 24.03 13.34
N LEU A 117 1.80 23.44 13.41
CA LEU A 117 3.02 24.06 13.90
C LEU A 117 3.98 24.29 12.75
N SER A 118 4.49 25.52 12.62
CA SER A 118 5.69 25.79 11.83
C SER A 118 6.88 25.83 12.77
N MET A 119 7.84 24.93 12.59
CA MET A 119 9.04 24.85 13.41
C MET A 119 10.29 25.11 12.59
N VAL A 120 11.21 25.90 13.13
CA VAL A 120 12.57 26.06 12.59
C VAL A 120 13.44 24.97 13.22
N VAL A 121 14.08 24.16 12.40
CA VAL A 121 14.87 22.99 12.83
C VAL A 121 16.24 22.98 12.16
N SER A 122 17.17 22.18 12.69
CA SER A 122 18.47 21.95 12.06
C SER A 122 18.32 21.18 10.74
N ASP A 123 19.26 21.41 9.80
CA ASP A 123 19.34 20.68 8.53
C ASP A 123 19.43 19.15 8.76
N GLY A 124 20.20 18.74 9.76
CA GLY A 124 20.35 17.32 10.12
C GLY A 124 19.02 16.64 10.47
N LEU A 125 18.13 17.30 11.23
CA LEU A 125 16.79 16.75 11.51
C LEU A 125 15.91 16.78 10.26
N ARG A 126 15.95 17.88 9.51
CA ARG A 126 15.10 18.09 8.32
C ARG A 126 15.34 17.03 7.26
N ASP A 127 16.60 16.63 7.06
CA ASP A 127 16.98 15.67 6.02
C ASP A 127 16.56 14.24 6.36
N ILE A 128 16.45 13.89 7.65
CA ILE A 128 16.06 12.55 8.11
C ILE A 128 14.55 12.35 8.30
N VAL A 129 13.74 13.41 8.39
CA VAL A 129 12.28 13.30 8.64
C VAL A 129 11.45 13.35 7.37
N CYS A 130 10.53 12.42 7.16
CA CYS A 130 9.63 12.38 6.00
C CYS A 130 8.19 12.69 6.39
N GLU A 131 7.33 12.93 5.40
CA GLU A 131 5.88 13.03 5.61
C GLU A 131 5.35 11.78 6.34
N ASN A 132 4.44 12.00 7.29
CA ASN A 132 3.88 10.99 8.19
C ASN A 132 4.88 10.37 9.19
N ASP A 133 6.08 10.94 9.36
CA ASP A 133 6.94 10.57 10.49
C ASP A 133 6.36 11.12 11.80
N LEU A 134 6.29 10.25 12.80
CA LEU A 134 5.86 10.56 14.15
C LEU A 134 7.05 11.08 14.96
N LEU A 135 6.88 12.27 15.55
CA LEU A 135 7.84 12.93 16.39
C LEU A 135 7.29 13.05 17.81
N LEU A 136 8.15 12.97 18.81
CA LEU A 136 7.88 13.33 20.19
C LEU A 136 8.46 14.72 20.46
N LEU A 137 7.59 15.68 20.77
CA LEU A 137 7.95 17.05 21.10
C LEU A 137 7.85 17.24 22.61
N SER A 138 8.88 17.84 23.23
CA SER A 138 8.92 18.03 24.67
C SER A 138 9.57 19.34 25.08
N LYS A 139 9.14 19.91 26.21
CA LYS A 139 9.84 21.02 26.85
C LYS A 139 11.20 20.60 27.42
N GLU A 140 11.25 19.40 27.98
CA GLU A 140 12.39 18.84 28.70
C GLU A 140 12.88 17.59 27.98
N LYS A 141 14.20 17.40 27.92
CA LYS A 141 14.77 16.17 27.36
C LYS A 141 14.49 15.02 28.34
N PHE A 142 14.23 13.83 27.79
CA PHE A 142 13.94 12.63 28.58
C PHE A 142 15.25 12.02 29.09
N GLU A 143 15.78 12.57 30.18
CA GLU A 143 17.02 12.11 30.83
C GLU A 143 16.71 11.50 32.21
N GLU A 144 17.64 10.70 32.73
CA GLU A 144 17.48 10.06 34.03
C GLU A 144 17.30 11.10 35.15
N GLY A 145 16.28 10.92 35.99
CA GLY A 145 15.91 11.86 37.04
C GLY A 145 15.03 13.04 36.60
N VAL A 146 14.82 13.23 35.28
CA VAL A 146 13.86 14.20 34.76
C VAL A 146 12.51 13.52 34.54
N ASN A 147 11.43 14.15 35.01
CA ASN A 147 10.06 13.70 34.76
C ASN A 147 9.35 14.71 33.85
N PRO A 148 9.42 14.56 32.52
CA PRO A 148 8.82 15.50 31.59
C PRO A 148 7.32 15.63 31.81
N THR A 149 6.87 16.85 32.09
CA THR A 149 5.45 17.12 32.39
C THR A 149 4.68 17.82 31.27
N ALA A 150 5.39 18.25 30.22
CA ALA A 150 4.83 18.96 29.08
C ALA A 150 5.47 18.46 27.77
N TYR A 151 4.78 17.51 27.13
CA TYR A 151 5.20 16.91 25.87
C TYR A 151 3.97 16.41 25.09
N ALA A 152 4.08 16.30 23.77
CA ALA A 152 3.05 15.75 22.90
C ALA A 152 3.66 15.08 21.67
N PHE A 153 2.91 14.19 21.05
CA PHE A 153 3.27 13.69 19.73
C PHE A 153 2.91 14.71 18.65
N ALA A 154 3.68 14.72 17.57
CA ALA A 154 3.38 15.47 16.36
C ALA A 154 3.70 14.61 15.13
N VAL A 155 2.98 14.81 14.03
CA VAL A 155 3.27 14.17 12.75
C VAL A 155 3.78 15.21 11.77
N VAL A 156 4.77 14.83 10.96
CA VAL A 156 5.27 15.69 9.87
C VAL A 156 4.26 15.74 8.73
N GLU A 157 3.80 16.93 8.36
CA GLU A 157 2.96 17.13 7.18
C GLU A 157 3.81 17.38 5.93
N GLN A 158 4.79 18.28 6.04
CA GLN A 158 5.62 18.67 4.90
C GLN A 158 6.92 19.31 5.37
N ARG A 159 7.99 19.10 4.58
CA ARG A 159 9.20 19.92 4.66
C ARG A 159 8.90 21.26 3.98
N GLY A 160 8.90 22.34 4.75
CA GLY A 160 8.64 23.69 4.24
C GLY A 160 9.86 24.29 3.53
N GLY A 161 9.99 25.62 3.59
CA GLY A 161 11.16 26.37 3.09
C GLY A 161 12.49 25.97 3.75
N LYS A 162 13.55 26.75 3.54
CA LYS A 162 14.95 26.34 3.77
C LYS A 162 15.20 25.66 5.13
N ASP A 163 14.58 26.12 6.22
CA ASP A 163 14.80 25.55 7.57
C ASP A 163 13.49 25.21 8.31
N ASN A 164 12.36 25.18 7.59
CA ASN A 164 11.03 25.05 8.20
C ASN A 164 10.45 23.64 8.05
N LEU A 165 9.87 23.14 9.13
CA LEU A 165 9.11 21.89 9.17
C LEU A 165 7.67 22.18 9.58
N SER A 166 6.71 21.72 8.78
CA SER A 166 5.28 21.80 9.10
C SER A 166 4.88 20.53 9.83
N LEU A 167 4.41 20.68 11.06
CA LEU A 167 3.94 19.59 11.90
C LEU A 167 2.47 19.75 12.23
N ARG A 168 1.80 18.63 12.47
CA ARG A 168 0.44 18.57 13.00
C ARG A 168 0.48 17.89 14.36
N THR A 169 -0.06 18.53 15.39
CA THR A 169 -0.22 17.96 16.74
C THR A 169 -1.67 18.05 17.23
N PHE A 170 -2.00 17.32 18.28
CA PHE A 170 -3.33 17.30 18.89
C PHE A 170 -3.21 17.45 20.41
N VAL A 171 -3.55 18.63 20.92
CA VAL A 171 -3.39 18.99 22.35
C VAL A 171 -4.72 19.23 23.07
N ALA A 172 -5.85 18.98 22.42
CA ALA A 172 -7.19 19.19 23.00
C ALA A 172 -7.51 18.23 24.16
N GLY A 173 -6.84 17.07 24.23
CA GLY A 173 -6.98 16.10 25.31
C GLY A 173 -6.57 14.69 24.89
N GLU A 174 -6.58 13.76 25.85
CA GLU A 174 -6.27 12.34 25.63
C GLU A 174 -7.51 11.59 25.15
N ILE A 175 -7.39 10.82 24.06
CA ILE A 175 -8.43 9.91 23.61
C ILE A 175 -8.19 8.54 24.24
N LYS A 176 -9.03 8.18 25.22
CA LYS A 176 -8.94 6.90 25.95
C LYS A 176 -9.86 5.80 25.41
N ASN A 177 -10.98 6.18 24.79
CA ASN A 177 -11.97 5.25 24.26
C ASN A 177 -12.03 5.39 22.74
N LEU A 178 -11.60 4.34 22.02
CA LEU A 178 -11.54 4.31 20.56
C LEU A 178 -12.93 4.44 19.91
N ASN A 179 -13.98 3.89 20.53
CA ASN A 179 -15.34 3.90 19.97
C ASN A 179 -15.95 5.30 19.96
N VAL A 180 -15.65 6.10 21.00
CA VAL A 180 -16.22 7.44 21.18
C VAL A 180 -15.29 8.52 20.63
N ALA A 181 -13.97 8.27 20.65
CA ALA A 181 -12.92 9.18 20.19
C ALA A 181 -12.99 10.62 20.74
N ARG A 182 -13.61 10.80 21.92
CA ARG A 182 -13.72 12.12 22.57
C ARG A 182 -12.52 12.42 23.45
N PRO A 183 -11.94 13.63 23.36
CA PRO A 183 -10.80 14.02 24.16
C PRO A 183 -11.19 14.21 25.63
N VAL A 184 -10.39 13.64 26.53
CA VAL A 184 -10.46 13.86 27.97
C VAL A 184 -9.37 14.83 28.38
N LYS A 185 -9.68 15.79 29.25
CA LYS A 185 -8.71 16.80 29.71
C LYS A 185 -7.46 16.13 30.29
N SER A 186 -6.29 16.60 29.86
CA SER A 186 -4.98 16.12 30.32
C SER A 186 -4.14 17.32 30.74
N SER A 187 -3.60 17.29 31.95
CA SER A 187 -2.74 18.35 32.48
C SER A 187 -1.44 18.48 31.68
N ARG A 188 -0.90 17.37 31.17
CA ARG A 188 0.26 17.32 30.28
C ARG A 188 0.02 18.10 28.99
N LEU A 189 -1.06 17.79 28.28
CA LEU A 189 -1.39 18.44 27.00
C LEU A 189 -1.79 19.91 27.20
N GLN A 190 -2.45 20.26 28.32
CA GLN A 190 -2.74 21.66 28.65
C GLN A 190 -1.46 22.47 28.88
N ARG A 191 -0.50 21.95 29.64
CA ARG A 191 0.82 22.61 29.81
C ARG A 191 1.54 22.75 28.48
N PHE A 192 1.49 21.72 27.64
CA PHE A 192 2.12 21.75 26.32
C PHE A 192 1.45 22.79 25.39
N ALA A 193 0.12 22.87 25.39
CA ALA A 193 -0.63 23.89 24.63
C ALA A 193 -0.26 25.33 25.03
N SER A 194 -0.04 25.59 26.33
CA SER A 194 0.45 26.89 26.81
C SER A 194 1.83 27.24 26.26
N ILE A 195 2.71 26.25 26.06
CA ILE A 195 4.03 26.45 25.46
C ILE A 195 3.90 26.79 23.97
N LEU A 196 3.04 26.07 23.25
CA LEU A 196 2.79 26.32 21.82
C LEU A 196 2.21 27.71 21.55
N SER A 197 1.50 28.28 22.53
CA SER A 197 0.94 29.64 22.45
C SER A 197 1.99 30.73 22.69
N THR A 198 3.17 30.36 23.20
CA THR A 198 4.26 31.31 23.47
C THR A 198 5.20 31.35 22.25
N PRO A 199 5.32 32.49 21.56
CA PRO A 199 6.16 32.60 20.36
C PRO A 199 7.64 32.36 20.69
N ASN A 200 8.38 31.77 19.76
CA ASN A 200 9.81 31.46 19.88
C ASN A 200 10.16 30.52 21.03
N SER A 201 9.23 29.67 21.45
CA SER A 201 9.52 28.61 22.42
C SER A 201 10.40 27.53 21.79
N PHE A 202 11.44 27.12 22.53
CA PHE A 202 12.30 26.00 22.13
C PHE A 202 11.73 24.67 22.65
N LEU A 203 11.70 23.68 21.78
CA LEU A 203 11.29 22.31 22.08
C LEU A 203 12.39 21.34 21.70
N TRP A 204 12.46 20.26 22.46
CA TRP A 204 13.20 19.06 22.11
C TRP A 204 12.36 18.16 21.22
N ILE A 205 12.98 17.59 20.20
CA ILE A 205 12.35 16.79 19.15
C ILE A 205 13.07 15.46 19.06
N LEU A 206 12.31 14.37 19.14
CA LEU A 206 12.78 13.01 18.92
C LEU A 206 11.95 12.37 17.80
N LYS A 207 12.59 11.80 16.78
CA LYS A 207 11.89 11.02 15.75
C LYS A 207 11.61 9.62 16.28
N MET A 208 10.37 9.16 16.18
CA MET A 208 9.94 7.87 16.74
C MET A 208 9.88 6.79 15.66
N CYS A 209 8.97 6.94 14.70
CA CYS A 209 8.73 5.97 13.63
C CYS A 209 7.97 6.60 12.46
N SER A 210 7.82 5.89 11.34
CA SER A 210 6.99 6.35 10.22
C SER A 210 5.60 5.72 10.27
N LEU A 211 4.55 6.54 10.23
CA LEU A 211 3.15 6.06 10.27
C LEU A 211 2.58 5.76 8.88
N SER A 212 3.32 6.04 7.81
CA SER A 212 2.84 5.94 6.42
C SER A 212 2.16 4.61 6.11
N THR A 213 2.76 3.48 6.50
CA THR A 213 2.21 2.15 6.19
C THR A 213 0.94 1.87 6.97
N ILE A 214 0.95 2.05 8.30
CA ILE A 214 -0.21 1.79 9.15
C ILE A 214 -1.38 2.73 8.81
N LEU A 215 -1.11 3.99 8.47
CA LEU A 215 -2.14 4.93 8.02
C LEU A 215 -2.88 4.45 6.77
N ARG A 216 -2.16 3.82 5.84
CA ARG A 216 -2.74 3.29 4.60
C ARG A 216 -3.50 1.99 4.87
N GLU A 217 -2.98 1.11 5.70
CA GLU A 217 -3.68 -0.09 6.19
C GLU A 217 -4.98 0.28 6.91
N TYR A 218 -4.93 1.28 7.78
CA TYR A 218 -6.08 1.82 8.50
C TYR A 218 -7.14 2.33 7.51
N SER A 219 -6.72 3.13 6.53
CA SER A 219 -7.62 3.65 5.49
C SER A 219 -8.23 2.53 4.63
N GLY A 220 -7.44 1.54 4.22
CA GLY A 220 -7.87 0.38 3.44
C GLY A 220 -8.92 -0.43 4.20
N MET A 221 -8.66 -0.73 5.47
CA MET A 221 -9.62 -1.41 6.34
C MET A 221 -10.95 -0.63 6.49
N HIS A 222 -10.90 0.68 6.67
CA HIS A 222 -12.11 1.49 6.77
C HIS A 222 -12.91 1.61 5.46
N SER A 223 -12.31 1.23 4.32
CA SER A 223 -12.99 1.19 3.03
C SER A 223 -13.76 -0.11 2.77
N VAL A 224 -13.67 -1.12 3.64
CA VAL A 224 -14.33 -2.43 3.49
C VAL A 224 -15.84 -2.31 3.24
N ALA A 225 -16.52 -1.37 3.88
CA ALA A 225 -17.95 -1.13 3.68
C ALA A 225 -18.32 -0.75 2.23
N SER A 226 -17.38 -0.19 1.48
CA SER A 226 -17.54 0.25 0.10
C SER A 226 -17.01 -0.74 -0.95
N HIS A 227 -16.36 -1.83 -0.54
CA HIS A 227 -15.82 -2.81 -1.48
C HIS A 227 -16.91 -3.73 -2.05
N PRO A 228 -16.80 -4.12 -3.34
CA PRO A 228 -17.65 -5.15 -3.91
C PRO A 228 -17.41 -6.52 -3.26
N PHE A 229 -16.26 -6.71 -2.60
CA PHE A 229 -15.88 -7.94 -1.90
C PHE A 229 -16.26 -7.93 -0.41
N LYS A 230 -17.07 -6.98 0.07
CA LYS A 230 -17.41 -6.83 1.49
C LYS A 230 -17.83 -8.15 2.14
N ASP A 231 -18.86 -8.80 1.59
CA ASP A 231 -19.41 -10.02 2.19
C ASP A 231 -18.39 -11.17 2.19
N LEU A 232 -17.55 -11.20 1.16
CA LEU A 232 -16.46 -12.15 1.00
C LEU A 232 -15.35 -11.90 2.04
N ILE A 233 -14.95 -10.64 2.24
CA ILE A 233 -13.98 -10.23 3.27
C ILE A 233 -14.45 -10.63 4.67
N LEU A 234 -15.73 -10.37 4.98
CA LEU A 234 -16.31 -10.65 6.29
C LEU A 234 -16.50 -12.14 6.55
N SER A 235 -17.02 -12.90 5.59
CA SER A 235 -17.35 -14.32 5.76
C SER A 235 -16.19 -15.27 5.48
N ALA A 236 -15.14 -14.79 4.80
CA ALA A 236 -14.05 -15.59 4.26
C ALA A 236 -14.50 -16.78 3.38
N SER A 237 -15.71 -16.69 2.80
CA SER A 237 -16.28 -17.72 1.94
C SER A 237 -17.16 -17.10 0.85
N GLU A 238 -17.14 -17.68 -0.35
CA GLU A 238 -18.08 -17.28 -1.40
C GLU A 238 -19.44 -17.94 -1.11
N ASN A 239 -20.39 -17.17 -0.56
CA ASN A 239 -21.79 -17.54 -0.68
C ASN A 239 -22.17 -17.32 -2.14
N ASN A 240 -22.44 -18.42 -2.86
CA ASN A 240 -22.78 -18.48 -4.28
C ASN A 240 -24.15 -17.79 -4.58
N ARG A 241 -24.27 -16.50 -4.27
CA ARG A 241 -25.49 -15.69 -4.39
C ARG A 241 -25.59 -14.92 -5.70
N ASP A 242 -24.54 -14.91 -6.51
CA ASP A 242 -24.60 -14.44 -7.89
C ASP A 242 -25.28 -15.50 -8.77
N GLY A 243 -26.59 -15.60 -8.56
CA GLY A 243 -27.49 -16.21 -9.52
C GLY A 243 -27.33 -15.53 -10.87
N ASN A 244 -27.04 -16.35 -11.88
CA ASN A 244 -27.43 -16.13 -13.26
C ASN A 244 -26.76 -15.01 -14.09
N ASP A 245 -25.64 -14.41 -13.67
CA ASP A 245 -24.89 -13.52 -14.57
C ASP A 245 -23.86 -14.32 -15.38
N GLN A 246 -24.33 -14.97 -16.45
CA GLN A 246 -23.50 -15.78 -17.37
C GLN A 246 -22.43 -14.97 -18.14
N ASN A 247 -22.26 -13.68 -17.84
CA ASN A 247 -21.61 -12.68 -18.68
C ASN A 247 -20.14 -12.35 -18.35
N ARG A 248 -19.48 -13.03 -17.39
CA ARG A 248 -18.12 -12.67 -16.91
C ARG A 248 -16.98 -13.66 -17.22
N ALA A 249 -17.22 -14.77 -17.92
CA ALA A 249 -16.13 -15.68 -18.28
C ALA A 249 -15.16 -15.00 -19.25
N TRP A 250 -13.85 -15.16 -19.03
CA TRP A 250 -12.84 -14.69 -19.96
C TRP A 250 -12.77 -15.63 -21.17
N ASN A 251 -12.87 -15.08 -22.39
CA ASN A 251 -12.67 -15.84 -23.61
C ASN A 251 -11.22 -15.69 -24.06
N VAL A 252 -10.41 -16.71 -23.77
CA VAL A 252 -8.99 -16.74 -24.13
C VAL A 252 -8.84 -17.23 -25.57
N PRO A 253 -8.09 -16.53 -26.42
CA PRO A 253 -7.76 -16.99 -27.77
C PRO A 253 -7.09 -18.38 -27.77
N GLN A 254 -7.45 -19.22 -28.73
CA GLN A 254 -6.94 -20.59 -28.83
C GLN A 254 -5.41 -20.68 -28.89
N PRO A 255 -4.69 -19.86 -29.69
CA PRO A 255 -3.22 -19.92 -29.74
C PRO A 255 -2.57 -19.65 -28.37
N LEU A 256 -3.11 -18.69 -27.62
CA LEU A 256 -2.66 -18.38 -26.27
C LEU A 256 -2.97 -19.53 -25.31
N MET A 257 -4.16 -20.13 -25.38
CA MET A 257 -4.50 -21.30 -24.56
C MET A 257 -3.60 -22.50 -24.82
N ASP A 258 -3.26 -22.76 -26.07
CA ASP A 258 -2.37 -23.87 -26.44
C ASP A 258 -0.95 -23.64 -25.92
N TYR A 259 -0.47 -22.39 -25.97
CA TYR A 259 0.79 -22.01 -25.33
C TYR A 259 0.76 -22.24 -23.82
N LEU A 260 -0.28 -21.77 -23.13
CA LEU A 260 -0.43 -21.93 -21.69
C LEU A 260 -0.45 -23.42 -21.30
N LYS A 261 -1.19 -24.26 -22.02
CA LYS A 261 -1.21 -25.72 -21.82
C LYS A 261 0.15 -26.39 -22.01
N THR A 262 0.96 -25.88 -22.93
CA THR A 262 2.29 -26.46 -23.23
C THR A 262 3.34 -26.04 -22.22
N ASN A 263 3.25 -24.81 -21.69
CA ASN A 263 4.30 -24.20 -20.88
C ASN A 263 4.01 -24.20 -19.37
N LEU A 264 2.75 -24.36 -18.97
CA LEU A 264 2.34 -24.50 -17.58
C LEU A 264 2.08 -25.96 -17.24
N ASN A 265 2.41 -26.36 -16.01
CA ASN A 265 1.99 -27.68 -15.51
C ASN A 265 0.47 -27.68 -15.21
N GLY A 266 -0.12 -28.85 -14.99
CA GLY A 266 -1.57 -29.00 -14.75
C GLY A 266 -2.09 -28.07 -13.64
N SER A 267 -1.43 -28.04 -12.48
CA SER A 267 -1.83 -27.18 -11.36
C SER A 267 -1.69 -25.68 -11.65
N GLN A 268 -0.69 -25.28 -12.45
CA GLN A 268 -0.51 -23.89 -12.88
C GLN A 268 -1.58 -23.48 -13.89
N LEU A 269 -1.91 -24.37 -14.82
CA LEU A 269 -2.99 -24.15 -15.77
C LEU A 269 -4.35 -24.09 -15.06
N ASP A 270 -4.59 -24.93 -14.06
CA ASP A 270 -5.81 -24.89 -13.24
C ASP A 270 -5.92 -23.57 -12.47
N ALA A 271 -4.81 -23.04 -11.96
CA ALA A 271 -4.79 -21.74 -11.28
C ALA A 271 -5.12 -20.59 -12.25
N VAL A 272 -4.57 -20.62 -13.47
CA VAL A 272 -4.92 -19.65 -14.53
C VAL A 272 -6.38 -19.79 -14.94
N ASN A 273 -6.88 -21.01 -15.16
CA ASN A 273 -8.28 -21.27 -15.52
C ASN A 273 -9.26 -20.86 -14.42
N ALA A 274 -8.91 -21.09 -13.15
CA ALA A 274 -9.68 -20.60 -12.01
C ALA A 274 -9.72 -19.06 -11.98
N GLY A 275 -8.62 -18.41 -12.37
CA GLY A 275 -8.58 -16.98 -12.62
C GLY A 275 -9.45 -16.47 -13.74
N LEU A 276 -9.53 -17.26 -14.81
CA LEU A 276 -10.37 -16.95 -15.96
C LEU A 276 -11.86 -17.32 -15.72
N SER A 277 -12.14 -18.00 -14.60
CA SER A 277 -13.49 -18.31 -14.16
C SER A 277 -14.23 -17.08 -13.62
N ARG A 278 -15.51 -17.23 -13.28
CA ARG A 278 -16.39 -16.14 -12.80
C ARG A 278 -16.05 -15.63 -11.39
N ARG A 279 -15.01 -16.19 -10.75
CA ARG A 279 -14.63 -15.86 -9.37
C ARG A 279 -14.05 -14.46 -9.28
N SER A 280 -14.65 -13.67 -8.41
CA SER A 280 -14.22 -12.30 -8.12
C SER A 280 -12.93 -12.27 -7.30
N PHE A 281 -12.62 -13.38 -6.64
CA PHE A 281 -11.46 -13.52 -5.78
C PHE A 281 -10.87 -14.93 -5.90
N VAL A 282 -9.59 -15.03 -6.22
CA VAL A 282 -8.92 -16.30 -6.51
C VAL A 282 -7.67 -16.44 -5.65
N LEU A 283 -7.54 -17.60 -4.99
CA LEU A 283 -6.39 -17.94 -4.17
C LEU A 283 -5.52 -18.96 -4.91
N ILE A 284 -4.26 -18.62 -5.05
CA ILE A 284 -3.26 -19.43 -5.73
C ILE A 284 -2.17 -19.76 -4.71
N GLN A 285 -2.12 -21.01 -4.27
CA GLN A 285 -1.18 -21.47 -3.26
C GLN A 285 0.01 -22.17 -3.89
N GLY A 286 1.22 -21.66 -3.64
CA GLY A 286 2.46 -22.27 -4.14
C GLY A 286 3.63 -22.40 -3.19
N PRO A 287 4.04 -23.64 -2.86
CA PRO A 287 5.30 -23.94 -2.19
C PRO A 287 6.53 -23.26 -2.82
N PRO A 288 7.67 -23.21 -2.11
CA PRO A 288 8.92 -22.71 -2.70
C PRO A 288 9.27 -23.50 -3.96
N GLY A 289 9.71 -22.80 -5.02
CA GLY A 289 10.15 -23.45 -6.26
C GLY A 289 9.05 -23.94 -7.21
N THR A 290 7.75 -23.79 -6.90
CA THR A 290 6.64 -24.28 -7.76
C THR A 290 6.28 -23.36 -8.94
N GLY A 291 7.09 -22.31 -9.16
CA GLY A 291 6.90 -21.40 -10.29
C GLY A 291 5.75 -20.40 -10.13
N LYS A 292 5.47 -19.91 -8.92
CA LYS A 292 4.46 -18.85 -8.65
C LYS A 292 4.55 -17.68 -9.65
N THR A 293 5.75 -17.13 -9.84
CA THR A 293 6.01 -16.04 -10.81
C THR A 293 5.68 -16.46 -12.25
N GLN A 294 5.97 -17.71 -12.63
CA GLN A 294 5.63 -18.22 -13.97
C GLN A 294 4.12 -18.26 -14.19
N THR A 295 3.36 -18.64 -13.17
CA THR A 295 1.90 -18.58 -13.23
C THR A 295 1.38 -17.15 -13.29
N ILE A 296 1.99 -16.21 -12.56
CA ILE A 296 1.64 -14.78 -12.65
C ILE A 296 1.85 -14.27 -14.08
N LEU A 297 2.95 -14.63 -14.76
CA LEU A 297 3.17 -14.27 -16.17
C LEU A 297 2.11 -14.87 -17.11
N GLY A 298 1.75 -16.14 -16.88
CA GLY A 298 0.66 -16.80 -17.62
C GLY A 298 -0.68 -16.11 -17.40
N LEU A 299 -0.97 -15.72 -16.15
CA LEU A 299 -2.18 -15.00 -15.78
C LEU A 299 -2.21 -13.59 -16.40
N LEU A 300 -1.11 -12.85 -16.38
CA LEU A 300 -0.98 -11.55 -17.03
C LEU A 300 -1.22 -11.67 -18.55
N SER A 301 -0.65 -12.68 -19.19
CA SER A 301 -0.90 -12.98 -20.61
C SER A 301 -2.39 -13.20 -20.87
N ALA A 302 -3.02 -14.04 -20.05
CA ALA A 302 -4.43 -14.36 -20.20
C ALA A 302 -5.32 -13.14 -19.94
N VAL A 303 -5.13 -12.40 -18.86
CA VAL A 303 -5.95 -11.24 -18.48
C VAL A 303 -5.84 -10.10 -19.50
N LEU A 304 -4.64 -9.81 -20.01
CA LEU A 304 -4.42 -8.71 -20.97
C LEU A 304 -4.97 -9.02 -22.37
N HIS A 305 -5.03 -10.30 -22.76
CA HIS A 305 -5.40 -10.72 -24.12
C HIS A 305 -6.68 -11.51 -24.22
N SER A 306 -7.42 -11.67 -23.12
CA SER A 306 -8.74 -12.27 -23.15
C SER A 306 -9.81 -11.21 -23.31
N ALA A 307 -10.83 -11.51 -24.11
CA ALA A 307 -12.03 -10.66 -24.17
C ALA A 307 -13.03 -11.12 -23.10
N PRO A 308 -13.70 -10.21 -22.38
CA PRO A 308 -14.90 -10.60 -21.64
C PRO A 308 -15.92 -11.18 -22.63
N ALA A 309 -16.58 -12.29 -22.30
CA ALA A 309 -17.39 -13.11 -23.21
C ALA A 309 -18.46 -12.39 -24.07
N ARG A 310 -18.77 -11.11 -23.82
CA ARG A 310 -19.76 -10.31 -24.56
C ARG A 310 -19.33 -9.82 -25.95
N MET A 311 -18.09 -9.99 -26.40
CA MET A 311 -17.63 -9.43 -27.69
C MET A 311 -17.00 -10.47 -28.61
N GLN A 312 -17.84 -11.27 -29.29
CA GLN A 312 -17.49 -11.80 -30.60
C GLN A 312 -17.95 -10.81 -31.67
N THR A 313 -17.07 -9.91 -32.11
CA THR A 313 -17.28 -9.21 -33.39
C THR A 313 -16.95 -10.18 -34.52
N ARG A 314 -17.98 -10.58 -35.28
CA ARG A 314 -17.82 -11.25 -36.58
C ARG A 314 -16.98 -10.38 -37.51
N GLY A 315 -15.84 -10.90 -37.95
CA GLY A 315 -15.03 -10.28 -39.00
C GLY A 315 -13.63 -10.85 -38.99
N GLY A 316 -13.37 -11.87 -39.82
CA GLY A 316 -12.01 -12.28 -40.11
C GLY A 316 -11.29 -11.18 -40.88
N PHE A 317 -10.05 -10.87 -40.52
CA PHE A 317 -9.21 -9.95 -41.27
C PHE A 317 -7.77 -10.44 -41.33
N ASP A 318 -7.23 -10.29 -42.53
CA ASP A 318 -5.95 -10.76 -43.05
C ASP A 318 -4.77 -10.01 -42.42
N VAL A 319 -3.70 -10.73 -42.06
CA VAL A 319 -2.52 -10.18 -41.38
C VAL A 319 -1.41 -9.95 -42.40
N GLN A 320 -1.13 -8.70 -42.74
CA GLN A 320 0.11 -8.34 -43.40
C GLN A 320 1.26 -8.27 -42.38
N LYS A 321 2.16 -9.24 -42.44
CA LYS A 321 3.50 -9.19 -41.81
C LYS A 321 4.34 -8.12 -42.53
N HIS A 322 5.10 -7.27 -41.83
CA HIS A 322 6.43 -6.84 -42.27
C HIS A 322 7.26 -6.14 -41.17
N GLY A 323 8.56 -6.48 -41.14
CA GLY A 323 9.66 -5.78 -40.45
C GLY A 323 10.71 -6.76 -39.89
N PRO A 324 12.00 -6.69 -40.26
CA PRO A 324 12.99 -7.67 -39.81
C PRO A 324 13.34 -7.46 -38.34
N GLU A 325 13.41 -8.57 -37.62
CA GLU A 325 13.83 -8.63 -36.23
C GLU A 325 15.31 -8.22 -36.12
N LEU A 326 15.63 -7.29 -35.21
CA LEU A 326 17.03 -6.94 -34.93
C LEU A 326 17.75 -8.18 -34.39
N ASP A 327 18.95 -8.45 -34.89
CA ASP A 327 19.75 -9.57 -34.44
C ASP A 327 20.09 -9.46 -32.95
N ILE A 328 20.40 -10.60 -32.35
CA ILE A 328 20.64 -10.75 -30.91
C ILE A 328 21.86 -9.92 -30.47
N GLU A 329 22.88 -9.78 -31.33
CA GLU A 329 24.09 -9.00 -31.03
C GLU A 329 23.82 -7.49 -31.02
N SER A 330 22.93 -7.02 -31.88
CA SER A 330 22.50 -5.62 -31.99
C SER A 330 21.56 -5.23 -30.85
N LYS A 331 20.68 -6.16 -30.44
CA LYS A 331 19.87 -6.02 -29.20
C LYS A 331 20.79 -5.98 -27.97
N HIS A 332 21.79 -6.86 -27.91
CA HIS A 332 22.79 -6.91 -26.84
C HIS A 332 23.68 -5.66 -26.83
N ALA A 333 24.10 -5.13 -27.98
CA ALA A 333 24.91 -3.92 -28.07
C ALA A 333 24.14 -2.66 -27.63
N ASN A 334 22.85 -2.55 -27.97
CA ASN A 334 21.99 -1.47 -27.48
C ASN A 334 21.69 -1.61 -25.98
N TRP A 335 21.58 -2.85 -25.48
CA TRP A 335 21.42 -3.15 -24.06
C TRP A 335 22.69 -2.83 -23.26
N MET A 336 23.89 -3.16 -23.77
CA MET A 336 25.17 -2.84 -23.13
C MET A 336 25.44 -1.32 -23.10
N LYS A 337 24.93 -0.59 -24.08
CA LYS A 337 24.93 0.89 -24.09
C LYS A 337 23.91 1.48 -23.10
N ALA A 338 22.80 0.80 -22.85
CA ALA A 338 21.77 1.22 -21.90
C ALA A 338 22.00 0.69 -20.47
N SER A 339 22.93 -0.24 -20.28
CA SER A 339 23.20 -0.89 -18.99
C SER A 339 24.70 -1.15 -18.78
N PRO A 340 25.52 -0.09 -18.57
CA PRO A 340 26.99 -0.21 -18.52
C PRO A 340 27.56 -1.03 -17.35
N TRP A 341 26.72 -1.47 -16.40
CA TRP A 341 27.12 -2.09 -15.12
C TRP A 341 27.30 -3.61 -15.14
N LEU A 342 27.14 -4.27 -16.30
CA LEU A 342 27.22 -5.73 -16.42
C LEU A 342 28.65 -6.30 -16.63
N ILE A 343 29.68 -5.47 -16.82
CA ILE A 343 31.03 -5.93 -17.25
C ILE A 343 32.16 -5.78 -16.23
N GLY A 344 31.85 -5.42 -14.98
CA GLY A 344 32.82 -5.51 -13.88
C GLY A 344 33.02 -4.23 -13.06
N ALA A 345 33.25 -4.46 -11.76
CA ALA A 345 33.20 -3.54 -10.61
C ALA A 345 31.85 -2.82 -10.44
N ASN A 346 31.29 -2.90 -9.23
CA ASN A 346 29.99 -2.33 -8.87
C ASN A 346 30.02 -0.79 -9.00
N PRO A 347 29.33 -0.18 -9.98
CA PRO A 347 29.40 1.26 -10.21
C PRO A 347 28.65 2.09 -9.16
N ARG A 348 27.93 1.43 -8.22
CA ARG A 348 27.30 2.10 -7.05
C ARG A 348 28.32 2.90 -6.22
N ASP A 349 29.59 2.52 -6.26
CA ASP A 349 30.62 3.12 -5.43
C ASP A 349 31.39 4.25 -6.13
N LEU A 350 31.24 4.45 -7.45
CA LEU A 350 32.08 5.37 -8.21
C LEU A 350 31.34 6.42 -9.05
N ILE A 351 30.04 6.26 -9.33
CA ILE A 351 29.27 7.25 -10.13
C ILE A 351 27.84 7.35 -9.58
N MET A 352 27.67 7.94 -8.39
CA MET A 352 26.39 8.52 -8.01
C MET A 352 26.28 9.91 -8.64
N PRO A 353 25.29 10.17 -9.53
CA PRO A 353 24.95 11.53 -9.91
C PRO A 353 24.54 12.32 -8.67
N VAL A 354 25.06 13.54 -8.61
CA VAL A 354 24.93 14.47 -7.49
C VAL A 354 23.45 14.86 -7.26
N ASP A 355 22.61 14.79 -8.29
CA ASP A 355 21.20 15.20 -8.22
C ASP A 355 20.22 14.02 -8.19
N GLY A 356 19.45 13.94 -7.11
CA GLY A 356 18.45 12.91 -6.79
C GLY A 356 17.32 12.73 -7.78
N ASP A 357 17.59 12.02 -8.88
CA ASP A 357 16.59 11.45 -9.78
C ASP A 357 16.01 10.15 -9.19
N ASP A 358 14.69 10.06 -9.08
CA ASP A 358 13.96 9.06 -8.29
C ASP A 358 13.77 7.70 -8.99
N GLY A 359 14.73 7.30 -9.83
CA GLY A 359 14.65 6.03 -10.57
C GLY A 359 13.42 5.99 -11.49
N PHE A 360 13.02 7.15 -12.00
CA PHE A 360 12.04 7.28 -13.05
C PHE A 360 12.65 6.77 -14.36
N TYR A 361 12.31 5.56 -14.76
CA TYR A 361 12.62 5.05 -16.10
C TYR A 361 11.38 5.19 -16.98
N PRO A 362 11.22 6.31 -17.70
CA PRO A 362 10.42 6.24 -18.90
C PRO A 362 11.22 5.31 -19.82
N THR A 363 10.67 4.16 -20.16
CA THR A 363 11.15 3.46 -21.35
C THR A 363 10.86 4.42 -22.50
N GLY A 364 11.88 5.19 -22.90
CA GLY A 364 11.91 5.95 -24.12
C GLY A 364 11.82 4.97 -25.28
N ASN A 365 10.61 4.49 -25.55
CA ASN A 365 10.23 4.09 -26.90
C ASN A 365 10.12 5.39 -27.69
N ASP A 366 11.27 5.93 -28.09
CA ASP A 366 11.31 6.80 -29.25
C ASP A 366 10.78 5.98 -30.43
N LEU A 367 9.51 6.24 -30.74
CA LEU A 367 8.85 6.02 -32.02
C LEU A 367 8.99 4.61 -32.60
N LYS A 368 8.28 3.65 -31.99
CA LYS A 368 7.47 2.74 -32.82
C LYS A 368 6.04 2.81 -32.33
N PRO A 369 5.07 3.19 -33.19
CA PRO A 369 3.68 3.00 -32.83
C PRO A 369 3.51 1.51 -32.55
N GLU A 370 2.95 1.19 -31.39
CA GLU A 370 2.28 -0.07 -31.20
C GLU A 370 1.35 -0.20 -32.43
N VAL A 371 1.59 -1.19 -33.30
CA VAL A 371 0.67 -1.44 -34.43
C VAL A 371 -0.57 -2.06 -33.81
N VAL A 372 -1.39 -1.19 -33.26
CA VAL A 372 -2.68 -1.51 -32.66
C VAL A 372 -3.63 -1.73 -33.82
N SER A 373 -4.02 -2.98 -34.06
CA SER A 373 -5.29 -3.23 -34.74
C SER A 373 -6.36 -2.50 -33.93
N SER A 374 -6.93 -1.46 -34.53
CA SER A 374 -7.54 -0.30 -33.87
C SER A 374 -8.91 -0.56 -33.21
N ASN A 375 -9.21 -1.81 -32.81
CA ASN A 375 -10.57 -2.22 -32.47
C ASN A 375 -10.74 -2.85 -31.08
N ARG A 376 -9.73 -2.90 -30.20
CA ARG A 376 -9.96 -3.34 -28.81
C ARG A 376 -10.46 -2.17 -27.95
N LYS A 377 -11.79 -2.06 -27.86
CA LYS A 377 -12.52 -1.09 -27.02
C LYS A 377 -12.32 -1.28 -25.50
N TYR A 378 -11.65 -2.36 -25.07
CA TYR A 378 -11.37 -2.68 -23.66
C TYR A 378 -9.99 -3.33 -23.55
N ARG A 379 -9.07 -2.68 -22.84
CA ARG A 379 -7.81 -3.29 -22.35
C ARG A 379 -7.94 -3.35 -20.84
N ALA A 380 -7.69 -4.53 -20.25
CA ALA A 380 -7.66 -4.65 -18.79
C ALA A 380 -6.54 -3.77 -18.23
N HIS A 381 -6.84 -3.05 -17.15
CA HIS A 381 -5.83 -2.33 -16.39
C HIS A 381 -5.43 -3.16 -15.17
N VAL A 382 -4.16 -3.56 -15.09
CA VAL A 382 -3.70 -4.51 -14.06
C VAL A 382 -2.79 -3.83 -13.05
N LEU A 383 -3.08 -3.99 -11.77
CA LEU A 383 -2.18 -3.64 -10.68
C LEU A 383 -1.56 -4.92 -10.11
N VAL A 384 -0.23 -5.00 -10.13
CA VAL A 384 0.54 -6.06 -9.48
C VAL A 384 1.19 -5.51 -8.23
N CYS A 385 0.91 -6.14 -7.10
CA CYS A 385 1.41 -5.79 -5.79
C CYS A 385 2.18 -6.91 -5.13
N ALA A 386 3.11 -6.53 -4.24
CA ALA A 386 3.71 -7.44 -3.28
C ALA A 386 4.05 -6.68 -1.98
N PRO A 387 4.26 -7.39 -0.86
CA PRO A 387 4.69 -6.76 0.40
C PRO A 387 6.08 -6.13 0.30
N SER A 388 7.00 -6.74 -0.48
CA SER A 388 8.40 -6.32 -0.59
C SER A 388 8.74 -5.80 -1.98
N ASN A 389 9.72 -4.89 -2.05
CA ASN A 389 10.25 -4.41 -3.33
C ASN A 389 10.93 -5.54 -4.11
N SER A 390 11.71 -6.39 -3.44
CA SER A 390 12.43 -7.48 -4.08
C SER A 390 11.50 -8.48 -4.78
N ALA A 391 10.33 -8.78 -4.21
CA ALA A 391 9.34 -9.64 -4.86
C ALA A 391 8.77 -8.98 -6.14
N LEU A 392 8.48 -7.68 -6.11
CA LEU A 392 8.04 -6.96 -7.32
C LEU A 392 9.12 -6.92 -8.39
N ASP A 393 10.36 -6.63 -8.00
CA ASP A 393 11.46 -6.48 -8.93
C ASP A 393 11.75 -7.80 -9.63
N GLU A 394 11.55 -8.94 -8.96
CA GLU A 394 11.61 -10.29 -9.54
C GLU A 394 10.58 -10.47 -10.66
N ILE A 395 9.31 -10.10 -10.43
CA ILE A 395 8.25 -10.17 -11.44
C ILE A 395 8.56 -9.23 -12.61
N VAL A 396 8.95 -7.98 -12.32
CA VAL A 396 9.27 -6.96 -13.34
C VAL A 396 10.41 -7.42 -14.23
N LEU A 397 11.49 -7.97 -13.64
CA LEU A 397 12.61 -8.52 -14.38
C LEU A 397 12.17 -9.65 -15.32
N ARG A 398 11.31 -10.57 -14.86
CA ARG A 398 10.81 -11.64 -15.73
C ARG A 398 9.94 -11.10 -16.86
N VAL A 399 9.05 -10.13 -16.61
CA VAL A 399 8.24 -9.51 -17.66
C VAL A 399 9.14 -8.87 -18.72
N LEU A 400 10.20 -8.17 -18.32
CA LEU A 400 11.12 -7.51 -19.24
C LEU A 400 12.00 -8.50 -20.04
N GLN A 401 12.45 -9.58 -19.40
CA GLN A 401 13.34 -10.58 -20.02
C GLN A 401 12.58 -11.57 -20.91
N THR A 402 11.45 -12.08 -20.44
CA THR A 402 10.69 -13.16 -21.12
C THR A 402 9.54 -12.64 -21.98
N GLY A 403 9.12 -11.39 -21.74
CA GLY A 403 7.91 -10.82 -22.33
C GLY A 403 6.64 -11.49 -21.86
N ILE A 404 5.53 -11.04 -22.42
CA ILE A 404 4.19 -11.59 -22.22
C ILE A 404 3.67 -12.13 -23.56
N ARG A 405 2.75 -13.09 -23.53
CA ARG A 405 2.14 -13.65 -24.76
C ARG A 405 0.87 -12.90 -25.14
N ASP A 406 0.76 -12.54 -26.42
CA ASP A 406 -0.45 -11.95 -27.01
C ASP A 406 -1.50 -13.02 -27.41
N GLU A 407 -2.64 -12.58 -27.97
CA GLU A 407 -3.69 -13.47 -28.49
C GLU A 407 -3.24 -14.49 -29.54
N ASN A 408 -2.14 -14.21 -30.25
CA ASN A 408 -1.61 -15.01 -31.33
C ASN A 408 -0.38 -15.82 -30.91
N ASN A 409 -0.08 -15.87 -29.60
CA ASN A 409 1.13 -16.50 -29.04
C ASN A 409 2.45 -15.84 -29.48
N ASN A 410 2.42 -14.56 -29.85
CA ASN A 410 3.64 -13.77 -30.02
C ASN A 410 4.12 -13.23 -28.68
N THR A 411 5.43 -13.08 -28.55
CA THR A 411 6.05 -12.47 -27.38
C THR A 411 6.14 -10.97 -27.58
N TYR A 412 5.72 -10.18 -26.59
CA TYR A 412 5.89 -8.73 -26.60
C TYR A 412 6.06 -8.18 -25.18
N ASN A 413 6.53 -6.94 -25.07
CA ASN A 413 6.66 -6.23 -23.80
C ASN A 413 5.54 -5.19 -23.69
N PRO A 414 4.59 -5.32 -22.75
CA PRO A 414 3.56 -4.31 -22.57
C PRO A 414 4.14 -3.02 -21.97
N LYS A 415 3.36 -1.94 -22.05
CA LYS A 415 3.64 -0.72 -21.30
C LYS A 415 3.49 -1.02 -19.80
N ILE A 416 4.61 -0.99 -19.08
CA ILE A 416 4.64 -1.22 -17.63
C ILE A 416 5.16 0.00 -16.89
N VAL A 417 4.71 0.19 -15.65
CA VAL A 417 5.21 1.24 -14.75
C VAL A 417 5.49 0.63 -13.38
N ARG A 418 6.68 0.88 -12.82
CA ARG A 418 7.06 0.46 -11.45
C ARG A 418 7.19 1.70 -10.56
N ILE A 419 6.48 1.70 -9.43
CA ILE A 419 6.43 2.85 -8.50
C ILE A 419 6.59 2.44 -7.04
N GLY A 420 7.13 3.34 -6.21
CA GLY A 420 7.34 3.11 -4.77
C GLY A 420 8.75 2.70 -4.37
N LEU A 421 9.77 3.11 -5.14
CA LEU A 421 11.17 2.98 -4.75
C LEU A 421 11.53 4.08 -3.74
N LYS A 422 12.07 3.71 -2.57
CA LYS A 422 12.63 4.69 -1.61
C LYS A 422 14.04 5.05 -2.08
N ILE A 423 14.26 6.28 -2.51
CA ILE A 423 15.60 6.84 -2.67
C ILE A 423 15.87 7.75 -1.48
N GLN A 424 16.91 7.44 -0.72
CA GLN A 424 17.45 8.34 0.31
C GLN A 424 17.85 9.64 -0.40
N GLN A 425 17.17 10.74 -0.09
CA GLN A 425 17.51 12.07 -0.57
C GLN A 425 18.85 12.50 0.04
N LYS A 426 19.98 12.13 -0.59
CA LYS A 426 21.19 12.95 -0.52
C LYS A 426 21.10 13.96 -1.64
N GLN A 427 20.65 15.18 -1.30
CA GLN A 427 20.89 16.34 -2.16
C GLN A 427 22.40 16.52 -2.22
N SER A 428 23.00 16.18 -3.35
CA SER A 428 24.28 16.77 -3.70
C SER A 428 23.95 17.89 -4.68
N GLY A 429 24.58 19.04 -4.55
CA GLY A 429 24.18 20.22 -5.31
C GLY A 429 24.68 20.19 -6.75
N VAL A 430 23.78 20.19 -7.73
CA VAL A 430 23.98 20.92 -8.98
C VAL A 430 22.74 21.76 -9.28
N ALA A 431 22.93 23.08 -9.25
CA ALA A 431 22.02 23.99 -9.90
C ALA A 431 22.06 23.73 -11.41
N SER A 432 21.04 23.06 -11.94
CA SER A 432 20.71 23.13 -13.37
C SER A 432 19.41 23.90 -13.55
N ASP A 433 19.58 25.00 -14.27
CA ASP A 433 18.61 25.98 -14.71
C ASP A 433 17.46 25.31 -15.49
N GLY A 434 16.22 25.44 -15.00
CA GLY A 434 15.07 24.80 -15.63
C GLY A 434 13.82 24.73 -14.76
N GLY A 435 13.24 25.88 -14.41
CA GLY A 435 11.83 26.06 -14.02
C GLY A 435 11.32 25.22 -12.85
N ARG A 436 10.93 25.89 -11.75
CA ARG A 436 10.13 25.31 -10.64
C ARG A 436 8.81 24.73 -11.17
N ARG A 437 8.82 23.50 -11.70
CA ARG A 437 7.61 22.71 -11.93
C ARG A 437 7.14 22.26 -10.55
N GLY A 438 6.00 22.77 -10.11
CA GLY A 438 5.47 22.47 -8.78
C GLY A 438 5.23 20.96 -8.61
N ALA A 439 5.40 20.45 -7.39
CA ALA A 439 5.16 19.04 -7.05
C ALA A 439 3.82 18.50 -7.60
N GLY A 440 2.79 19.35 -7.64
CA GLY A 440 1.48 19.00 -8.19
C GLY A 440 1.45 18.74 -9.71
N GLU A 441 2.35 19.33 -10.49
CA GLU A 441 2.45 19.08 -11.94
C GLU A 441 3.19 17.78 -12.23
N GLN A 442 4.24 17.47 -11.46
CA GLN A 442 4.90 16.16 -11.52
C GLN A 442 3.92 15.04 -11.18
N ASP A 443 3.10 15.20 -10.13
CA ASP A 443 2.10 14.20 -9.75
C ASP A 443 1.03 13.98 -10.83
N ARG A 444 0.66 15.02 -11.59
CA ARG A 444 -0.28 14.89 -12.71
C ARG A 444 0.33 14.10 -13.86
N ILE A 445 1.59 14.38 -14.20
CA ILE A 445 2.33 13.64 -15.23
C ILE A 445 2.45 12.17 -14.80
N ARG A 446 2.83 11.91 -13.55
CA ARG A 446 2.94 10.54 -13.02
C ARG A 446 1.59 9.81 -13.04
N ALA A 447 0.49 10.46 -12.64
CA ALA A 447 -0.84 9.87 -12.71
C ALA A 447 -1.26 9.52 -14.16
N SER A 448 -0.96 10.39 -15.13
CA SER A 448 -1.22 10.12 -16.55
C SER A 448 -0.45 8.89 -17.06
N LEU A 449 0.79 8.72 -16.62
CA LEU A 449 1.59 7.54 -16.98
C LEU A 449 1.02 6.25 -16.38
N LEU A 450 0.47 6.32 -15.16
CA LEU A 450 -0.24 5.18 -14.57
C LEU A 450 -1.51 4.84 -15.35
N ASP A 451 -2.29 5.83 -15.79
CA ASP A 451 -3.50 5.62 -16.59
C ASP A 451 -3.21 4.97 -17.97
N GLU A 452 -2.08 5.35 -18.60
CA GLU A 452 -1.62 4.83 -19.90
C GLU A 452 -1.00 3.43 -19.83
N ALA A 453 -0.52 3.00 -18.65
CA ALA A 453 0.10 1.71 -18.48
C ALA A 453 -0.90 0.56 -18.69
N ALA A 454 -0.38 -0.58 -19.18
CA ALA A 454 -1.13 -1.83 -19.16
C ALA A 454 -1.01 -2.50 -17.79
N ILE A 455 0.20 -2.46 -17.20
CA ILE A 455 0.51 -3.04 -15.90
C ILE A 455 1.22 -2.01 -15.03
N VAL A 456 0.71 -1.81 -13.82
CA VAL A 456 1.37 -1.02 -12.77
C VAL A 456 1.89 -1.96 -11.69
N PHE A 457 3.14 -1.80 -11.30
CA PHE A 457 3.80 -2.53 -10.22
C PHE A 457 4.03 -1.62 -9.02
N SER A 458 3.51 -1.99 -7.85
CA SER A 458 3.63 -1.19 -6.63
C SER A 458 3.60 -2.03 -5.37
N THR A 459 4.27 -1.62 -4.29
CA THR A 459 4.12 -2.34 -3.02
C THR A 459 2.71 -2.16 -2.47
N LEU A 460 2.24 -3.12 -1.65
CA LEU A 460 0.92 -3.02 -1.01
C LEU A 460 0.73 -1.68 -0.31
N SER A 461 1.70 -1.26 0.51
CA SER A 461 1.67 0.05 1.16
C SER A 461 1.69 1.19 0.15
N PHE A 462 2.56 1.19 -0.87
CA PHE A 462 2.64 2.33 -1.80
C PHE A 462 1.39 2.49 -2.69
N SER A 463 0.64 1.42 -2.92
CA SER A 463 -0.64 1.47 -3.63
C SER A 463 -1.66 2.42 -2.98
N GLY A 464 -1.54 2.72 -1.68
CA GLY A 464 -2.37 3.71 -0.97
C GLY A 464 -1.87 5.15 -1.06
N SER A 465 -0.89 5.45 -1.91
CA SER A 465 -0.34 6.79 -2.09
C SER A 465 -1.33 7.73 -2.81
N ALA A 466 -1.25 9.04 -2.53
CA ALA A 466 -2.09 10.07 -3.14
C ALA A 466 -1.93 10.20 -4.66
N ILE A 467 -0.88 9.60 -5.25
CA ILE A 467 -0.75 9.51 -6.71
C ILE A 467 -1.86 8.67 -7.34
N PHE A 468 -2.28 7.58 -6.69
CA PHE A 468 -3.32 6.69 -7.21
C PHE A 468 -4.72 7.32 -7.15
N THR A 469 -4.96 8.21 -6.18
CA THR A 469 -6.26 8.92 -6.09
C THR A 469 -6.43 9.97 -7.19
N ARG A 470 -5.35 10.33 -7.89
CA ARG A 470 -5.36 11.26 -9.03
C ARG A 470 -5.55 10.56 -10.38
N MET A 471 -5.53 9.23 -10.39
CA MET A 471 -5.77 8.45 -11.60
C MET A 471 -7.24 8.56 -12.02
N THR A 472 -7.46 8.51 -13.33
CA THR A 472 -8.82 8.53 -13.89
C THR A 472 -9.32 7.12 -14.19
N ARG A 473 -8.41 6.16 -14.34
CA ARG A 473 -8.71 4.78 -14.70
C ARG A 473 -8.56 3.85 -13.50
N ALA A 474 -9.63 3.15 -13.16
CA ALA A 474 -9.61 2.08 -12.15
C ALA A 474 -8.74 0.90 -12.62
N PHE A 475 -8.29 0.07 -11.68
CA PHE A 475 -7.68 -1.23 -12.00
C PHE A 475 -8.78 -2.27 -12.09
N ASP A 476 -8.90 -2.96 -13.22
CA ASP A 476 -9.89 -4.03 -13.38
C ASP A 476 -9.50 -5.27 -12.56
N VAL A 477 -8.19 -5.55 -12.52
CA VAL A 477 -7.59 -6.73 -11.89
C VAL A 477 -6.46 -6.31 -10.96
N VAL A 478 -6.45 -6.87 -9.75
CA VAL A 478 -5.35 -6.74 -8.78
C VAL A 478 -4.74 -8.11 -8.56
N ILE A 479 -3.42 -8.22 -8.71
CA ILE A 479 -2.65 -9.43 -8.39
C ILE A 479 -1.73 -9.09 -7.22
N ILE A 480 -1.80 -9.86 -6.14
CA ILE A 480 -0.94 -9.71 -4.96
C ILE A 480 -0.07 -10.95 -4.87
N ASP A 481 1.23 -10.80 -5.15
CA ASP A 481 2.23 -11.84 -4.91
C ASP A 481 2.73 -11.82 -3.46
N GLU A 482 3.20 -12.96 -2.98
CA GLU A 482 3.59 -13.18 -1.58
C GLU A 482 2.52 -12.73 -0.57
N ALA A 483 1.24 -12.91 -0.91
CA ALA A 483 0.10 -12.44 -0.12
C ALA A 483 0.06 -13.00 1.31
N ALA A 484 0.60 -14.21 1.52
CA ALA A 484 0.71 -14.83 2.84
C ALA A 484 1.65 -14.06 3.81
N GLN A 485 2.59 -13.27 3.27
CA GLN A 485 3.50 -12.42 4.04
C GLN A 485 2.92 -11.03 4.37
N ALA A 486 1.65 -10.76 4.03
CA ALA A 486 0.97 -9.49 4.32
C ALA A 486 -0.08 -9.63 5.43
N VAL A 487 -0.16 -8.65 6.33
CA VAL A 487 -1.32 -8.54 7.23
C VAL A 487 -2.56 -8.22 6.41
N GLU A 488 -3.73 -8.66 6.86
CA GLU A 488 -4.98 -8.45 6.11
C GLU A 488 -5.30 -6.99 5.80
N PRO A 489 -5.13 -6.01 6.72
CA PRO A 489 -5.29 -4.60 6.37
C PRO A 489 -4.41 -4.13 5.20
N ALA A 490 -3.23 -4.72 5.01
CA ALA A 490 -2.32 -4.37 3.92
C ALA A 490 -2.80 -4.88 2.56
N THR A 491 -3.45 -6.05 2.50
CA THR A 491 -3.98 -6.60 1.24
C THR A 491 -5.22 -5.84 0.76
N LEU A 492 -5.90 -5.09 1.64
CA LEU A 492 -7.04 -4.24 1.31
C LEU A 492 -6.64 -2.91 0.65
N VAL A 493 -5.43 -2.41 0.91
CA VAL A 493 -4.94 -1.12 0.38
C VAL A 493 -5.06 -1.00 -1.14
N PRO A 494 -4.61 -1.96 -1.97
CA PRO A 494 -4.75 -1.85 -3.43
C PRO A 494 -6.20 -1.99 -3.93
N LEU A 495 -7.12 -2.52 -3.12
CA LEU A 495 -8.47 -2.83 -3.56
C LEU A 495 -9.36 -1.58 -3.70
N VAL A 496 -8.93 -0.46 -3.12
CA VAL A 496 -9.68 0.81 -3.12
C VAL A 496 -9.81 1.44 -4.51
N HIS A 497 -9.00 0.99 -5.46
CA HIS A 497 -8.90 1.55 -6.82
C HIS A 497 -9.89 0.92 -7.81
N GLY A 498 -11.07 0.51 -7.33
CA GLY A 498 -12.19 0.05 -8.17
C GLY A 498 -12.05 -1.36 -8.74
N CYS A 499 -11.25 -2.22 -8.11
CA CYS A 499 -10.99 -3.58 -8.60
C CYS A 499 -12.22 -4.49 -8.59
N ARG A 500 -12.31 -5.34 -9.62
CA ARG A 500 -13.41 -6.28 -9.84
C ARG A 500 -12.99 -7.73 -9.70
N GLN A 501 -11.71 -8.00 -9.89
CA GLN A 501 -11.12 -9.31 -9.71
C GLN A 501 -9.80 -9.21 -8.96
N VAL A 502 -9.61 -10.08 -7.98
CA VAL A 502 -8.42 -10.12 -7.12
C VAL A 502 -7.79 -11.50 -7.16
N PHE A 503 -6.48 -11.53 -7.32
CA PHE A 503 -5.65 -12.72 -7.25
C PHE A 503 -4.72 -12.58 -6.06
N LEU A 504 -4.82 -13.49 -5.10
CA LEU A 504 -3.80 -13.62 -4.06
C LEU A 504 -2.95 -14.83 -4.39
N VAL A 505 -1.66 -14.60 -4.54
CA VAL A 505 -0.64 -15.62 -4.81
C VAL A 505 0.29 -15.66 -3.62
N GLY A 506 0.56 -16.84 -3.07
CA GLY A 506 1.45 -16.96 -1.93
C GLY A 506 1.57 -18.37 -1.38
N ASP A 507 2.33 -18.51 -0.29
CA ASP A 507 2.50 -19.76 0.42
C ASP A 507 2.17 -19.59 1.91
N PRO A 508 1.10 -20.21 2.42
CA PRO A 508 0.69 -20.06 3.80
C PRO A 508 1.58 -20.85 4.77
N VAL A 509 2.46 -21.72 4.26
CA VAL A 509 3.41 -22.52 5.07
C VAL A 509 4.77 -21.80 5.21
N GLN A 510 4.98 -20.70 4.49
CA GLN A 510 6.18 -19.87 4.62
C GLN A 510 6.07 -18.85 5.76
N LEU A 511 7.04 -17.93 5.83
CA LEU A 511 7.13 -16.93 6.88
C LEU A 511 5.85 -16.07 6.93
N PRO A 512 5.30 -15.83 8.14
CA PRO A 512 4.14 -14.97 8.31
C PRO A 512 4.52 -13.50 8.13
N ALA A 513 3.51 -12.63 8.04
CA ALA A 513 3.72 -11.18 8.07
C ALA A 513 4.49 -10.73 9.33
N THR A 514 5.46 -9.84 9.14
CA THR A 514 6.23 -9.23 10.23
C THR A 514 5.36 -8.24 11.00
N VAL A 515 5.13 -8.52 12.28
CA VAL A 515 4.39 -7.67 13.23
C VAL A 515 5.30 -7.43 14.43
N ILE A 516 5.52 -6.16 14.77
CA ILE A 516 6.48 -5.76 15.81
C ILE A 516 5.89 -6.00 17.20
N SER A 517 4.60 -5.72 17.39
CA SER A 517 3.93 -5.98 18.64
C SER A 517 3.68 -7.48 18.83
N LYS A 518 4.40 -8.07 19.80
CA LYS A 518 4.16 -9.46 20.23
C LYS A 518 2.71 -9.69 20.68
N THR A 519 2.09 -8.70 21.31
CA THR A 519 0.68 -8.77 21.72
C THR A 519 -0.23 -8.90 20.51
N ALA A 520 -0.07 -8.03 19.52
CA ALA A 520 -0.88 -8.06 18.30
C ALA A 520 -0.62 -9.35 17.49
N GLN A 521 0.63 -9.79 17.39
CA GLN A 521 1.01 -11.06 16.79
C GLN A 521 0.30 -12.25 17.47
N ASN A 522 0.31 -12.33 18.79
CA ASN A 522 -0.32 -13.43 19.54
C ASN A 522 -1.86 -13.45 19.41
N LEU A 523 -2.46 -12.28 19.21
CA LEU A 523 -3.90 -12.15 18.96
C LEU A 523 -4.28 -12.41 17.49
N GLY A 524 -3.30 -12.74 16.65
CA GLY A 524 -3.51 -13.16 15.28
C GLY A 524 -3.27 -12.06 14.24
N LEU A 525 -2.74 -10.88 14.57
CA LEU A 525 -2.45 -9.88 13.52
C LEU A 525 -1.42 -10.40 12.50
N SER A 526 -0.45 -11.20 12.94
CA SER A 526 0.48 -11.90 12.04
C SER A 526 -0.05 -13.27 11.63
N ASN A 527 0.09 -13.63 10.36
CA ASN A 527 -0.39 -14.87 9.74
C ASN A 527 0.39 -16.13 10.16
N LYS A 528 0.62 -16.38 11.45
CA LYS A 528 1.14 -17.69 11.85
C LYS A 528 0.09 -18.74 11.52
N PHE A 529 0.43 -19.69 10.66
CA PHE A 529 -0.43 -20.82 10.34
C PHE A 529 -0.64 -21.65 11.61
N VAL A 530 -1.77 -21.44 12.29
CA VAL A 530 -2.29 -22.33 13.32
C VAL A 530 -3.46 -23.08 12.68
N PRO A 531 -3.49 -24.42 12.69
CA PRO A 531 -4.51 -25.22 12.00
C PRO A 531 -5.97 -24.89 12.36
N GLU A 532 -6.21 -24.15 13.45
CA GLU A 532 -7.54 -23.79 13.95
C GLU A 532 -7.89 -22.29 13.82
N ILE A 533 -6.90 -21.41 13.57
CA ILE A 533 -7.10 -19.96 13.49
C ILE A 533 -6.13 -19.41 12.44
N SER A 534 -6.65 -18.96 11.31
CA SER A 534 -5.84 -18.33 10.27
C SER A 534 -6.27 -16.89 10.09
N SER A 535 -5.32 -15.96 10.15
CA SER A 535 -5.59 -14.53 10.17
C SER A 535 -5.34 -13.79 8.86
N CYS A 536 -4.83 -14.49 7.85
CA CYS A 536 -4.87 -14.00 6.48
C CYS A 536 -6.17 -14.46 5.85
N TRP A 537 -6.87 -13.58 5.14
CA TRP A 537 -7.95 -13.95 4.25
C TRP A 537 -7.56 -15.10 3.30
N PHE A 538 -6.29 -15.09 2.82
CA PHE A 538 -5.68 -16.16 2.03
C PHE A 538 -5.74 -17.54 2.72
N SER A 539 -5.55 -17.58 4.03
CA SER A 539 -5.55 -18.83 4.79
C SER A 539 -6.93 -19.20 5.34
N ARG A 540 -7.87 -18.23 5.46
CA ARG A 540 -9.26 -18.47 5.85
C ARG A 540 -10.13 -19.04 4.73
N ALA A 541 -9.92 -18.59 3.49
CA ALA A 541 -10.70 -19.06 2.33
C ALA A 541 -10.26 -20.44 1.79
N ASN A 542 -9.43 -21.17 2.55
CA ASN A 542 -8.69 -22.36 2.12
C ASN A 542 -9.51 -23.67 1.98
N ALA A 543 -10.84 -23.60 1.92
CA ALA A 543 -11.68 -24.80 1.80
C ALA A 543 -12.51 -24.89 0.51
N GLN A 544 -12.68 -23.81 -0.26
CA GLN A 544 -13.58 -23.82 -1.43
C GLN A 544 -13.01 -23.16 -2.71
N ASN A 545 -11.99 -22.30 -2.58
CA ASN A 545 -11.50 -21.45 -3.69
C ASN A 545 -9.99 -21.51 -3.97
N SER A 546 -9.25 -22.40 -3.31
CA SER A 546 -7.81 -22.56 -3.52
C SER A 546 -7.49 -23.48 -4.70
N VAL A 547 -6.52 -23.07 -5.52
CA VAL A 547 -5.77 -23.98 -6.40
C VAL A 547 -4.36 -24.10 -5.84
N SER A 548 -3.98 -25.31 -5.42
CA SER A 548 -2.65 -25.60 -4.87
C SER A 548 -1.74 -26.17 -5.96
N TYR A 549 -0.50 -25.69 -6.05
CA TYR A 549 0.49 -26.34 -6.91
C TYR A 549 1.05 -27.60 -6.25
N ALA A 550 1.22 -28.66 -7.04
CA ALA A 550 2.12 -29.76 -6.73
C ALA A 550 3.47 -29.52 -7.42
N SER A 551 4.58 -29.97 -6.82
CA SER A 551 5.88 -30.04 -7.50
C SER A 551 5.75 -30.92 -8.74
N ARG A 552 6.53 -30.62 -9.80
CA ARG A 552 6.72 -31.58 -10.90
C ARG A 552 7.43 -32.81 -10.30
N ASP A 553 6.79 -33.96 -10.38
CA ASP A 553 7.49 -35.24 -10.41
C ASP A 553 8.29 -35.36 -11.72
#